data_AF-A0A1Z9ALW4-F1
#
_entry.id   AF-A0A1Z9ALW4-F1
#
_cell.length_a   1.000
_cell.length_b   1.000
_cell.length_c   1.000
_cell.angle_alpha   90.00
_cell.angle_beta   90.00
_cell.angle_gamma   90.00
#
_symmetry.space_group_name_H-M   'P 1'
#
loop_
_entity.id
_entity.type
_entity.pdbx_description
1 polymer ?
#
loop_
_entity_poly.entity_id
_entity_poly.type
_entity_poly.pdbx_seq_one_letter_code
_entity_poly.pdbx_strand_id
1 'polypeptide(L)'
;MLKLKPNHQQHSLLLKKLVALASHAQPDSTPILPGAAGYPIWQLDCSPSELAIAFDLPLDDFQGRKALEDQIATLTALRLISDETTETLDCGPAIQASKCYDDAAGTDWIGYRFEISCLLANIDWQEEG
;
A
#
# COMPACT_ATOMS: atom_id res chain seq x y z
N MET A 1 -11.37 12.38 12.23
CA MET A 1 -10.15 11.58 12.42
C MET A 1 -10.18 10.43 11.43
N LEU A 2 -9.07 10.16 10.72
CA LEU A 2 -8.96 9.04 9.78
C LEU A 2 -8.54 7.77 10.53
N LYS A 3 -9.11 6.62 10.15
CA LYS A 3 -8.82 5.29 10.72
C LYS A 3 -8.78 4.22 9.63
N LEU A 4 -8.14 3.10 9.92
CA LEU A 4 -8.14 1.89 9.07
C LEU A 4 -9.20 0.90 9.53
N LYS A 5 -9.94 0.30 8.59
CA LYS A 5 -10.83 -0.84 8.87
C LYS A 5 -10.62 -1.95 7.85
N PRO A 6 -10.46 -3.23 8.28
CA PRO A 6 -10.29 -3.69 9.66
C PRO A 6 -8.90 -3.33 10.24
N ASN A 7 -8.83 -2.93 11.52
CA ASN A 7 -7.55 -2.63 12.18
C ASN A 7 -6.89 -3.92 12.70
N HIS A 8 -5.73 -4.30 12.16
CA HIS A 8 -4.88 -5.35 12.71
C HIS A 8 -3.46 -4.81 12.84
N GLN A 9 -2.88 -4.88 14.04
CA GLN A 9 -1.58 -4.28 14.37
C GLN A 9 -0.44 -4.73 13.43
N GLN A 10 -0.45 -5.99 12.98
CA GLN A 10 0.51 -6.53 12.03
C GLN A 10 0.42 -5.87 10.64
N HIS A 11 -0.78 -5.51 10.19
CA HIS A 11 -1.00 -4.84 8.91
C HIS A 11 -0.51 -3.38 8.93
N SER A 12 -0.61 -2.71 10.08
CA SER A 12 -0.19 -1.33 10.24
C SER A 12 1.31 -1.13 10.04
N LEU A 13 2.15 -2.08 10.47
CA LEU A 13 3.61 -2.00 10.26
C LEU A 13 3.98 -2.15 8.78
N LEU A 14 3.41 -3.14 8.10
CA LEU A 14 3.64 -3.38 6.68
C LEU A 14 3.19 -2.18 5.85
N LEU A 15 1.98 -1.68 6.13
CA LEU A 15 1.41 -0.51 5.44
C LEU A 15 2.23 0.76 5.68
N LYS A 16 2.71 1.01 6.91
CA LYS A 16 3.63 2.13 7.20
C LYS A 16 4.89 2.09 6.35
N LYS A 17 5.49 0.90 6.19
CA LYS A 17 6.71 0.74 5.38
C LYS A 17 6.42 1.01 3.90
N LEU A 18 5.30 0.50 3.37
CA LEU A 18 4.86 0.79 1.99
C LEU A 18 4.59 2.29 1.78
N VAL A 19 3.91 2.94 2.72
CA VAL A 19 3.66 4.40 2.69
C VAL A 19 4.98 5.17 2.65
N ALA A 20 5.95 4.80 3.49
CA ALA A 20 7.26 5.42 3.47
C ALA A 20 7.97 5.21 2.13
N LEU A 21 7.99 3.98 1.58
CA LEU A 21 8.61 3.72 0.29
C LEU A 21 7.95 4.54 -0.83
N ALA A 22 6.62 4.57 -0.88
CA ALA A 22 5.88 5.28 -1.92
C ALA A 22 6.03 6.80 -1.81
N SER A 23 6.04 7.37 -0.61
CA SER A 23 6.20 8.81 -0.42
C SER A 23 7.60 9.31 -0.77
N HIS A 24 8.65 8.53 -0.46
CA HIS A 24 10.03 8.86 -0.86
C HIS A 24 10.29 8.63 -2.35
N ALA A 25 9.57 7.70 -2.97
CA ALA A 25 9.71 7.40 -4.40
C ALA A 25 9.05 8.45 -5.31
N GLN A 26 8.33 9.44 -4.78
CA GLN A 26 7.78 10.53 -5.59
C GLN A 26 8.85 11.60 -5.85
N PRO A 27 9.40 11.74 -7.07
CA PRO A 27 10.08 12.98 -7.43
C PRO A 27 9.09 14.15 -7.37
N ASP A 28 9.58 15.36 -7.05
CA ASP A 28 8.80 16.62 -6.95
C ASP A 28 7.93 16.93 -8.19
N SER A 29 8.14 16.21 -9.29
CA SER A 29 7.45 16.37 -10.58
C SER A 29 6.45 15.26 -10.90
N THR A 30 6.23 14.28 -10.00
CA THR A 30 5.25 13.21 -10.24
C THR A 30 3.86 13.71 -9.94
N PRO A 31 2.92 13.68 -10.91
CA PRO A 31 1.56 14.08 -10.64
C PRO A 31 0.96 13.10 -9.62
N ILE A 32 0.52 13.63 -8.48
CA ILE A 32 -0.29 12.86 -7.54
C ILE A 32 -1.60 12.54 -8.27
N LEU A 33 -1.86 11.25 -8.51
CA LEU A 33 -3.00 10.83 -9.30
C LEU A 33 -4.28 10.92 -8.45
N PRO A 34 -5.43 11.29 -9.03
CA PRO A 34 -6.71 11.11 -8.37
C PRO A 34 -7.01 9.61 -8.30
N GLY A 35 -7.02 9.05 -7.10
CA GLY A 35 -7.45 7.68 -6.85
C GLY A 35 -8.95 7.50 -7.15
N ALA A 36 -9.41 6.25 -7.21
CA ALA A 36 -10.78 5.92 -7.57
C ALA A 36 -11.86 6.56 -6.66
N ALA A 37 -11.50 6.89 -5.41
CA ALA A 37 -12.36 7.57 -4.46
C ALA A 37 -12.25 9.11 -4.50
N GLY A 38 -11.53 9.68 -5.47
CA GLY A 38 -11.31 11.11 -5.62
C GLY A 38 -10.19 11.69 -4.74
N TYR A 39 -9.51 10.85 -3.96
CA TYR A 39 -8.39 11.26 -3.11
C TYR A 39 -7.04 11.06 -3.80
N PRO A 40 -6.03 11.89 -3.49
CA PRO A 40 -4.71 11.75 -4.08
C PRO A 40 -4.04 10.43 -3.68
N ILE A 41 -3.32 9.80 -4.61
CA ILE A 41 -2.55 8.56 -4.38
C ILE A 41 -1.07 8.74 -4.72
N TRP A 42 -0.21 8.05 -3.98
CA TRP A 42 1.17 7.77 -4.37
C TRP A 42 1.21 6.46 -5.16
N GLN A 43 1.93 6.46 -6.28
CA GLN A 43 2.21 5.25 -7.04
C GLN A 43 3.62 4.75 -6.70
N LEU A 44 3.74 3.46 -6.38
CA LEU A 44 5.01 2.77 -6.18
C LEU A 44 5.05 1.54 -7.09
N ASP A 45 5.94 1.59 -8.08
CA ASP A 45 6.26 0.45 -8.93
C ASP A 45 7.56 -0.18 -8.39
N CYS A 46 7.55 -1.48 -8.09
CA CYS A 46 8.74 -2.17 -7.60
C CYS A 46 8.78 -3.65 -8.03
N SER A 47 9.97 -4.14 -8.30
CA SER A 47 10.24 -5.55 -8.55
C SER A 47 10.10 -6.38 -7.26
N PRO A 48 9.95 -7.72 -7.37
CA PRO A 48 9.91 -8.59 -6.19
C PRO A 48 11.19 -8.52 -5.35
N SER A 49 12.33 -8.27 -5.99
CA SER A 49 13.63 -8.11 -5.32
C SER A 49 13.73 -6.81 -4.55
N GLU A 50 13.29 -5.68 -5.13
CA GLU A 50 13.24 -4.38 -4.44
C GLU A 50 12.30 -4.44 -3.24
N LEU A 51 11.15 -5.08 -3.41
CA LEU A 51 10.21 -5.30 -2.32
C LEU A 51 10.85 -6.16 -1.21
N ALA A 52 11.49 -7.28 -1.55
CA ALA A 52 12.18 -8.13 -0.57
C ALA A 52 13.26 -7.37 0.20
N ILE A 53 14.10 -6.59 -0.49
CA ILE A 53 15.14 -5.75 0.12
C ILE A 53 14.49 -4.71 1.04
N ALA A 54 13.43 -4.06 0.58
CA ALA A 54 12.72 -3.06 1.36
C ALA A 54 12.06 -3.67 2.61
N PHE A 55 11.81 -4.97 2.65
CA PHE A 55 11.26 -5.71 3.79
C PHE A 55 12.31 -6.52 4.58
N ASP A 56 13.59 -6.30 4.32
CA ASP A 56 14.71 -7.00 4.99
C ASP A 56 14.65 -8.53 4.83
N LEU A 57 14.10 -9.00 3.70
CA LEU A 57 13.99 -10.42 3.36
C LEU A 57 15.18 -10.87 2.49
N PRO A 58 15.84 -11.99 2.81
CA PRO A 58 16.85 -12.59 1.94
C PRO A 58 16.27 -12.94 0.55
N LEU A 59 17.04 -12.72 -0.52
CA LEU A 59 16.60 -13.00 -1.89
C LEU A 59 16.44 -14.50 -2.20
N ASP A 60 16.96 -15.37 -1.35
CA ASP A 60 16.76 -16.82 -1.40
C ASP A 60 15.60 -17.30 -0.52
N ASP A 61 15.04 -16.44 0.33
CA ASP A 61 13.89 -16.77 1.18
C ASP A 61 12.58 -16.76 0.37
N PHE A 62 12.25 -17.90 -0.20
CA PHE A 62 10.99 -18.09 -0.91
C PHE A 62 9.76 -18.00 0.02
N GLN A 63 9.86 -18.54 1.24
CA GLN A 63 8.71 -18.57 2.16
C GLN A 63 8.39 -17.18 2.69
N GLY A 64 9.42 -16.40 3.05
CA GLY A 64 9.27 -15.01 3.48
C GLY A 64 8.65 -14.13 2.40
N ARG A 65 9.09 -14.28 1.15
CA ARG A 65 8.47 -13.55 0.01
C ARG A 65 7.03 -13.94 -0.20
N LYS A 66 6.70 -15.23 -0.21
CA LYS A 66 5.31 -15.67 -0.34
C LYS A 66 4.43 -15.13 0.79
N ALA A 67 4.91 -15.18 2.03
CA ALA A 67 4.19 -14.62 3.17
C ALA A 67 3.98 -13.11 3.04
N LEU A 68 4.97 -12.37 2.50
CA LEU A 68 4.85 -10.95 2.20
C LEU A 68 3.78 -10.68 1.12
N GLU A 69 3.72 -11.48 0.06
CA GLU A 69 2.66 -11.39 -0.96
C GLU A 69 1.27 -11.62 -0.36
N ASP A 70 1.12 -12.64 0.48
CA ASP A 70 -0.14 -12.95 1.17
C ASP A 70 -0.57 -11.81 2.11
N GLN A 71 0.37 -11.20 2.82
CA GLN A 71 0.09 -10.03 3.66
C GLN A 71 -0.31 -8.81 2.84
N ILE A 72 0.36 -8.55 1.71
CA ILE A 72 0.00 -7.48 0.78
C ILE A 72 -1.41 -7.67 0.25
N ALA A 73 -1.77 -8.89 -0.15
CA ALA A 73 -3.13 -9.21 -0.58
C ALA A 73 -4.14 -8.87 0.53
N THR A 74 -3.79 -9.17 1.79
CA THR A 74 -4.62 -8.83 2.95
C THR A 74 -4.72 -7.31 3.17
N LEU A 75 -3.65 -6.54 2.94
CA LEU A 75 -3.69 -5.07 3.03
C LEU A 75 -4.67 -4.43 2.05
N THR A 76 -4.88 -5.03 0.87
CA THR A 76 -5.83 -4.47 -0.12
C THR A 76 -7.28 -4.48 0.34
N ALA A 77 -7.60 -5.23 1.41
CA ALA A 77 -8.91 -5.21 2.04
C ALA A 77 -9.10 -4.02 3.01
N LEU A 78 -8.02 -3.31 3.36
CA LEU A 78 -8.08 -2.18 4.29
C LEU A 78 -8.72 -0.96 3.62
N ARG A 79 -9.66 -0.35 4.34
CA ARG A 79 -10.32 0.89 3.94
C ARG A 79 -10.00 2.03 4.90
N LEU A 80 -9.91 3.22 4.34
CA LEU A 80 -9.76 4.47 5.07
C LEU A 80 -11.13 5.03 5.40
N ILE A 81 -11.33 5.32 6.67
CA ILE A 81 -12.60 5.77 7.21
C ILE A 81 -12.39 7.10 7.92
N SER A 82 -13.19 8.11 7.60
CA SER A 82 -13.18 9.40 8.29
C SER A 82 -14.38 9.51 9.23
N ASP A 83 -14.09 9.78 10.50
CA ASP A 83 -15.09 10.13 11.53
C ASP A 83 -15.14 11.66 11.76
N GLU A 84 -14.83 12.48 10.75
CA GLU A 84 -14.84 13.96 10.89
C GLU A 84 -16.24 14.56 10.98
N THR A 85 -17.28 13.81 10.62
CA THR A 85 -18.67 14.26 10.69
C THR A 85 -19.50 13.32 11.56
N THR A 86 -20.76 13.66 11.80
CA THR A 86 -21.73 12.76 12.46
C THR A 86 -21.92 11.43 11.73
N GLU A 87 -21.52 11.36 10.46
CA GLU A 87 -21.52 10.15 9.65
C GLU A 87 -20.09 9.67 9.37
N THR A 88 -19.91 8.35 9.46
CA THR A 88 -18.69 7.67 9.06
C THR A 88 -18.57 7.68 7.53
N LEU A 89 -17.53 8.34 7.00
CA LEU A 89 -17.29 8.43 5.56
C LEU A 89 -16.24 7.39 5.13
N ASP A 90 -16.56 6.59 4.11
CA ASP A 90 -15.59 5.70 3.46
C ASP A 90 -14.78 6.47 2.42
N CYS A 91 -13.50 6.69 2.71
CA CYS A 91 -12.55 7.38 1.86
C CYS A 91 -11.87 6.46 0.82
N GLY A 92 -12.32 5.19 0.72
CA GLY A 92 -11.80 4.21 -0.22
C GLY A 92 -10.69 3.32 0.34
N PRO A 93 -10.04 2.53 -0.52
CA PRO A 93 -8.98 1.62 -0.09
C PRO A 93 -7.75 2.38 0.43
N ALA A 94 -7.09 1.81 1.44
CA ALA A 94 -5.80 2.32 1.91
C ALA A 94 -4.70 2.09 0.86
N ILE A 95 -4.74 0.92 0.23
CA ILE A 95 -3.83 0.49 -0.82
C ILE A 95 -4.56 -0.37 -1.85
N GLN A 96 -4.19 -0.20 -3.11
CA GLN A 96 -4.47 -1.18 -4.17
C GLN A 96 -3.15 -1.74 -4.68
N ALA A 97 -3.12 -3.03 -4.96
CA ALA A 97 -1.95 -3.72 -5.47
C ALA A 97 -2.31 -4.42 -6.78
N SER A 98 -1.47 -4.24 -7.79
CA SER A 98 -1.63 -4.89 -9.09
C SER A 98 -0.30 -5.47 -9.54
N LYS A 99 -0.35 -6.61 -10.24
CA LYS A 99 0.84 -7.21 -10.83
C LYS A 99 1.17 -6.51 -12.15
N CYS A 100 2.44 -6.18 -12.34
CA CYS A 100 2.97 -5.64 -13.58
C CYS A 100 3.62 -6.75 -14.39
N TYR A 101 3.37 -6.75 -15.69
CA TYR A 101 3.91 -7.74 -16.63
C TYR A 101 4.61 -7.00 -17.76
N ASP A 102 5.73 -7.55 -18.24
CA ASP A 102 6.47 -6.98 -19.38
C ASP A 102 5.78 -7.28 -20.72
N ASP A 103 4.97 -8.34 -20.75
CA ASP A 103 4.29 -8.80 -21.94
C ASP A 103 2.78 -8.56 -21.90
N ALA A 104 2.20 -8.30 -23.07
CA ALA A 104 0.76 -8.14 -23.21
C ALA A 104 -0.03 -9.43 -22.93
N ALA A 105 0.64 -10.59 -22.96
CA ALA A 105 0.04 -11.88 -22.63
C ALA A 105 -0.08 -12.13 -21.12
N GLY A 106 0.55 -11.30 -20.28
CA GLY A 106 0.49 -11.40 -18.82
C GLY A 106 1.21 -12.62 -18.26
N THR A 107 2.31 -13.04 -18.90
CA THR A 107 3.08 -14.22 -18.51
C THR A 107 4.42 -13.86 -17.85
N ASP A 108 5.03 -12.74 -18.23
CA ASP A 108 6.31 -12.31 -17.67
C ASP A 108 6.10 -11.28 -16.56
N TRP A 109 5.95 -11.79 -15.34
CA TRP A 109 5.69 -10.96 -14.16
C TRP A 109 6.97 -10.25 -13.69
N ILE A 110 6.96 -8.92 -13.74
CA ILE A 110 8.12 -8.08 -13.41
C ILE A 110 8.04 -7.38 -12.06
N GLY A 111 6.87 -7.36 -11.41
CA GLY A 111 6.72 -6.75 -10.10
C GLY A 111 5.31 -6.30 -9.76
N TYR A 112 5.23 -5.34 -8.83
CA TYR A 112 3.99 -4.78 -8.33
C TYR A 112 3.89 -3.30 -8.66
N ARG A 113 2.66 -2.86 -8.92
CA ARG A 113 2.23 -1.47 -8.81
C ARG A 113 1.32 -1.33 -7.61
N PHE A 114 1.74 -0.48 -6.68
CA PHE A 114 0.95 -0.07 -5.54
C PHE A 114 0.39 1.32 -5.76
N GLU A 115 -0.92 1.46 -5.53
CA GLU A 115 -1.59 2.75 -5.42
C GLU A 115 -1.94 2.96 -3.95
N ILE A 116 -1.25 3.89 -3.29
CA ILE A 116 -1.33 4.11 -1.84
C ILE A 116 -1.99 5.45 -1.58
N SER A 117 -3.07 5.47 -0.79
CA SER A 117 -3.78 6.71 -0.49
C SER A 117 -2.91 7.69 0.30
N CYS A 118 -2.78 8.93 -0.19
CA CYS A 118 -2.04 9.99 0.50
C CYS A 118 -2.68 10.39 1.84
N LEU A 119 -3.95 10.04 2.06
CA LEU A 119 -4.62 10.24 3.34
C LEU A 119 -3.95 9.47 4.49
N LEU A 120 -3.18 8.42 4.19
CA LEU A 120 -2.36 7.69 5.17
C LEU A 120 -1.24 8.55 5.79
N ALA A 121 -0.93 9.74 5.24
CA ALA A 121 -0.09 10.72 5.92
C ALA A 121 -0.74 11.29 7.19
N ASN A 122 -2.07 11.29 7.24
CA ASN A 122 -2.88 11.97 8.25
C ASN A 122 -3.55 11.00 9.22
N ILE A 123 -3.27 9.70 9.12
CA ILE A 123 -3.78 8.73 10.08
C ILE A 123 -2.96 8.78 11.36
N ASP A 124 -3.65 8.71 12.50
CA ASP A 124 -2.96 8.44 13.75
C ASP A 124 -2.62 6.95 13.84
N TRP A 125 -1.35 6.69 13.63
CA TRP A 125 -0.76 5.36 13.70
C TRP A 125 -0.62 4.80 15.13
N GLN A 126 -1.06 5.56 16.15
CA GLN A 126 -1.00 5.19 17.57
C GLN A 126 -2.23 4.45 18.11
N GLU A 127 -3.30 4.26 17.33
CA GLU A 127 -4.42 3.37 17.70
C GLU A 127 -4.09 1.93 17.21
N GLU A 128 -3.86 0.88 18.01
CA GLU A 128 -4.22 0.57 19.40
C GLU A 128 -3.16 -0.39 19.99
N GLY A 129 -2.82 -0.19 21.27
CA GLY A 129 -2.30 -1.22 22.17
C GLY A 129 -3.40 -1.70 23.12
#